data_AF-A0A2V2ETE9-F1
#
_entry.id   AF-A0A2V2ETE9-F1
#
_cell.length_a   1.000
_cell.length_b   1.000
_cell.length_c   1.000
_cell.angle_alpha   90.00
_cell.angle_beta   90.00
_cell.angle_gamma   90.00
#
_symmetry.space_group_name_H-M   'P 1'
#
loop_
_entity.id
_entity.type
_entity.pdbx_description
1 polymer ?
#
loop_
_entity_poly.entity_id
_entity_poly.type
_entity_poly.pdbx_seq_one_letter_code
_entity_poly.pdbx_strand_id
1 'polypeptide(L)'
;QAVKHCTQGIGIWEWASNDCGEEPDVVMACCGDTPTLETMAAVTILRDELPELKIRVVNVVDLFKMESDHKHPHGLSDAEYDAIFTPNKPVIFAFHGYPTLIHELTYERNNHNMSVHGYQEEGTITTPFDMRVQNQLDRFSLVKDAVMHLPQLGNRGSFLIQKMNDKLVEHKQYIAEYGQDMEEIRNWEWHVPEK
;
A
#
# COMPACT_ATOMS: atom_id res chain seq x y z
N GLN A 1 0.77 -16.31 13.57
CA GLN A 1 0.55 -15.84 12.18
C GLN A 1 1.84 -15.81 11.37
N ALA A 2 2.95 -15.26 11.90
CA ALA A 2 4.23 -15.15 11.19
C ALA A 2 4.74 -16.45 10.54
N VAL A 3 4.73 -17.61 11.24
CA VAL A 3 5.25 -18.86 10.67
C VAL A 3 4.48 -19.30 9.43
N LYS A 4 3.14 -19.35 9.46
CA LYS A 4 2.32 -19.74 8.29
C LYS A 4 2.48 -18.74 7.13
N HIS A 5 2.50 -17.44 7.43
CA HIS A 5 2.69 -16.39 6.42
C HIS A 5 4.07 -16.46 5.77
N CYS A 6 5.13 -16.62 6.56
CA CYS A 6 6.49 -16.77 6.04
C CYS A 6 6.68 -18.09 5.28
N THR A 7 5.99 -19.17 5.68
CA THR A 7 6.00 -20.43 4.92
C THR A 7 5.26 -20.31 3.58
N GLN A 8 4.18 -19.52 3.54
CA GLN A 8 3.44 -19.27 2.31
C GLN A 8 4.05 -18.16 1.46
N GLY A 9 4.95 -17.33 1.98
CA GLY A 9 5.66 -16.27 1.25
C GLY A 9 4.79 -15.09 0.79
N ILE A 10 3.47 -15.23 0.76
CA ILE A 10 2.48 -14.22 0.40
C ILE A 10 1.15 -14.56 1.04
N GLY A 11 0.37 -13.56 1.45
CA GLY A 11 -0.93 -13.82 2.05
C GLY A 11 -1.77 -12.58 2.33
N ILE A 12 -3.09 -12.80 2.37
CA ILE A 12 -4.09 -11.81 2.76
C ILE A 12 -4.10 -11.66 4.28
N TRP A 13 -4.10 -10.43 4.77
CA TRP A 13 -4.25 -10.12 6.19
C TRP A 13 -5.71 -9.86 6.53
N GLU A 14 -6.41 -10.91 6.96
CA GLU A 14 -7.84 -10.86 7.30
C GLU A 14 -8.17 -9.80 8.36
N TRP A 15 -7.29 -9.58 9.34
CA TRP A 15 -7.50 -8.61 10.41
C TRP A 15 -7.35 -7.15 9.97
N ALA A 16 -6.64 -6.92 8.86
CA ALA A 16 -6.43 -5.60 8.27
C ALA A 16 -7.44 -5.31 7.14
N SER A 17 -7.91 -6.36 6.48
CA SER A 17 -8.91 -6.30 5.40
C SER A 17 -10.33 -6.11 5.93
N ASN A 18 -11.25 -5.65 5.08
CA ASN A 18 -12.68 -5.54 5.39
C ASN A 18 -13.58 -5.99 4.21
N ASP A 19 -13.00 -6.61 3.18
CA ASP A 19 -13.73 -7.21 2.05
C ASP A 19 -14.52 -8.45 2.45
N CYS A 20 -14.19 -9.12 3.56
CA CYS A 20 -14.97 -10.23 4.14
C CYS A 20 -15.29 -11.36 3.15
N GLY A 21 -14.42 -11.60 2.15
CA GLY A 21 -14.64 -12.59 1.10
C GLY A 21 -15.50 -12.10 -0.08
N GLU A 22 -15.96 -10.85 -0.04
CA GLU A 22 -16.50 -10.14 -1.21
C GLU A 22 -15.35 -9.64 -2.10
N GLU A 23 -15.71 -9.11 -3.27
CA GLU A 23 -14.73 -8.50 -4.17
C GLU A 23 -14.29 -7.15 -3.59
N PRO A 24 -12.98 -6.89 -3.40
CA PRO A 24 -12.52 -5.60 -2.90
C PRO A 24 -12.68 -4.50 -3.96
N ASP A 25 -12.78 -3.25 -3.51
CA ASP A 25 -12.67 -2.08 -4.37
C ASP A 25 -11.20 -1.82 -4.72
N VAL A 26 -10.29 -2.03 -3.76
CA VAL A 26 -8.85 -1.83 -3.91
C VAL A 26 -8.06 -2.86 -3.10
N VAL A 27 -6.92 -3.29 -3.64
CA VAL A 27 -5.94 -4.12 -2.93
C VAL A 27 -4.78 -3.24 -2.49
N MET A 28 -4.49 -3.23 -1.19
CA MET A 28 -3.33 -2.56 -0.60
C MET A 28 -2.26 -3.63 -0.31
N ALA A 29 -1.22 -3.66 -1.12
CA ALA A 29 -0.15 -4.64 -1.05
C ALA A 29 1.16 -4.03 -0.54
N CYS A 30 1.96 -4.80 0.19
CA CYS A 30 3.25 -4.33 0.70
C CYS A 30 4.32 -5.42 0.71
N CYS A 31 5.58 -4.99 0.56
CA CYS A 31 6.75 -5.85 0.71
C CYS A 31 7.95 -5.07 1.29
N GLY A 32 8.22 -5.32 2.58
CA GLY A 32 9.27 -4.67 3.35
C GLY A 32 8.71 -4.02 4.61
N ASP A 33 9.54 -3.82 5.63
CA ASP A 33 9.15 -3.30 6.93
C ASP A 33 8.54 -1.88 6.87
N THR A 34 9.24 -0.94 6.24
CA THR A 34 8.78 0.44 6.05
C THR A 34 7.57 0.52 5.12
N PRO A 35 7.56 -0.13 3.94
CA PRO A 35 6.37 -0.24 3.11
C PRO A 35 5.15 -0.78 3.85
N THR A 36 5.31 -1.86 4.62
CA THR A 36 4.22 -2.43 5.42
C THR A 36 3.68 -1.41 6.42
N LEU A 37 4.55 -0.71 7.16
CA LEU A 37 4.10 0.33 8.10
C LEU A 37 3.24 1.40 7.42
N GLU A 38 3.71 1.95 6.29
CA GLU A 38 2.99 3.00 5.57
C GLU A 38 1.71 2.49 4.91
N THR A 39 1.69 1.26 4.39
CA THR A 39 0.48 0.62 3.89
C THR A 39 -0.56 0.44 4.99
N MET A 40 -0.16 -0.04 6.18
CA MET A 40 -1.09 -0.18 7.30
C MET A 40 -1.65 1.18 7.75
N ALA A 41 -0.81 2.22 7.80
CA ALA A 41 -1.27 3.55 8.13
C ALA A 41 -2.19 4.15 7.05
N ALA A 42 -1.90 3.92 5.76
CA ALA A 42 -2.79 4.30 4.67
C ALA A 42 -4.15 3.60 4.77
N VAL A 43 -4.16 2.31 5.12
CA VAL A 43 -5.41 1.55 5.35
C VAL A 43 -6.20 2.14 6.51
N THR A 44 -5.58 2.56 7.62
CA THR A 44 -6.31 3.24 8.71
C THR A 44 -7.01 4.50 8.21
N ILE A 45 -6.29 5.38 7.50
CA ILE A 45 -6.84 6.63 6.95
C ILE A 45 -8.01 6.34 5.99
N LEU A 46 -7.84 5.39 5.05
CA LEU A 46 -8.90 5.04 4.10
C LEU A 46 -10.15 4.53 4.81
N ARG A 47 -9.99 3.71 5.86
CA ARG A 47 -11.13 3.14 6.60
C ARG A 47 -11.85 4.19 7.46
N ASP A 48 -11.14 5.16 8.00
CA ASP A 48 -11.73 6.23 8.81
C ASP A 48 -12.49 7.23 7.92
N GLU A 49 -11.94 7.57 6.76
CA GLU A 49 -12.51 8.60 5.89
C GLU A 49 -13.53 8.04 4.88
N LEU A 50 -13.41 6.76 4.50
CA LEU A 50 -14.25 6.06 3.53
C LEU A 50 -14.67 4.67 4.08
N PRO A 51 -15.52 4.62 5.13
CA PRO A 51 -15.85 3.39 5.84
C PRO A 51 -16.56 2.33 4.98
N GLU A 52 -17.20 2.72 3.89
CA GLU A 52 -17.84 1.80 2.94
C GLU A 52 -16.87 1.14 1.95
N LEU A 53 -15.63 1.63 1.84
CA LEU A 53 -14.64 1.11 0.90
C LEU A 53 -14.19 -0.29 1.31
N LYS A 54 -14.26 -1.25 0.37
CA LYS A 54 -13.78 -2.62 0.59
C LYS A 54 -12.30 -2.71 0.22
N ILE A 55 -11.47 -2.92 1.22
CA ILE A 55 -10.01 -2.97 1.13
C ILE A 55 -9.54 -4.37 1.48
N ARG A 56 -8.74 -4.95 0.59
CA ARG A 56 -7.97 -6.16 0.86
C ARG A 56 -6.52 -5.79 1.12
N VAL A 57 -5.95 -6.27 2.22
CA VAL A 57 -4.54 -6.05 2.56
C VAL A 57 -3.73 -7.32 2.29
N VAL A 58 -2.66 -7.19 1.51
CA VAL A 58 -1.78 -8.30 1.12
C VAL A 58 -0.35 -7.99 1.57
N ASN A 59 0.28 -8.93 2.26
CA ASN A 59 1.70 -8.83 2.60
C ASN A 59 2.51 -9.87 1.82
N VAL A 60 3.55 -9.40 1.13
CA VAL A 60 4.46 -10.22 0.32
C VAL A 60 5.81 -10.30 1.01
N VAL A 61 6.28 -11.51 1.25
CA VAL A 61 7.60 -11.79 1.87
C VAL A 61 8.54 -12.44 0.85
N ASP A 62 8.04 -13.36 0.03
CA ASP A 62 8.75 -13.97 -1.08
C ASP A 62 8.29 -13.33 -2.40
N LEU A 63 9.08 -12.39 -2.92
CA LEU A 63 8.79 -11.66 -4.16
C LEU A 63 8.65 -12.59 -5.37
N PHE A 64 9.36 -13.70 -5.41
CA PHE A 64 9.30 -14.61 -6.56
C PHE A 64 7.94 -15.30 -6.70
N LYS A 65 7.09 -15.24 -5.67
CA LYS A 65 5.68 -15.68 -5.77
C LYS A 65 4.84 -14.79 -6.68
N MET A 66 5.25 -13.55 -6.90
CA MET A 66 4.58 -12.63 -7.82
C MET A 66 4.78 -13.05 -9.29
N GLU A 67 5.91 -13.69 -9.60
CA GLU A 67 6.25 -14.18 -10.94
C GLU A 67 5.42 -15.41 -11.33
N SER A 68 5.19 -15.60 -12.63
CA SER A 68 4.47 -16.78 -13.14
C SER A 68 5.21 -18.08 -12.77
N ASP A 69 4.46 -19.11 -12.37
CA ASP A 69 4.98 -20.46 -12.11
C ASP A 69 5.59 -21.12 -13.36
N HIS A 70 5.25 -20.64 -14.55
CA HIS A 70 5.89 -21.01 -15.81
C HIS A 70 7.31 -20.45 -15.95
N LYS A 71 7.62 -19.32 -15.30
CA LYS A 71 8.93 -18.65 -15.36
C LYS A 71 9.81 -18.96 -14.17
N HIS A 72 9.23 -19.14 -12.98
CA HIS A 72 9.98 -19.37 -11.76
C HIS A 72 9.33 -20.46 -10.89
N PRO A 73 10.09 -21.42 -10.34
CA PRO A 73 9.54 -22.54 -9.57
C PRO A 73 8.82 -22.16 -8.27
N HIS A 74 9.04 -20.94 -7.78
CA HIS A 74 8.33 -20.38 -6.62
C HIS A 74 7.11 -19.55 -7.01
N GLY A 75 6.93 -19.28 -8.31
CA GLY A 75 5.85 -18.46 -8.81
C GLY A 75 4.48 -19.05 -8.46
N LEU A 76 3.50 -18.18 -8.24
CA LEU A 76 2.12 -18.61 -8.14
C LEU A 76 1.56 -18.94 -9.53
N SER A 77 0.65 -19.91 -9.59
CA SER A 77 -0.20 -20.04 -10.77
C SER A 77 -1.07 -18.80 -10.95
N ASP A 78 -1.52 -18.51 -12.18
CA ASP A 78 -2.35 -17.32 -12.44
C ASP A 78 -3.65 -17.34 -11.62
N ALA A 79 -4.24 -18.52 -11.41
CA ALA A 79 -5.43 -18.66 -10.58
C ALA A 79 -5.18 -18.32 -9.11
N GLU A 80 -4.03 -18.70 -8.54
CA GLU A 80 -3.66 -18.35 -7.18
C GLU A 80 -3.34 -16.86 -7.04
N TYR A 81 -2.64 -16.29 -8.03
CA TYR A 81 -2.34 -14.86 -8.08
C TYR A 81 -3.64 -14.03 -8.13
N ASP A 82 -4.55 -14.36 -9.05
CA ASP A 82 -5.83 -13.66 -9.20
C ASP A 82 -6.73 -13.83 -7.98
N ALA A 83 -6.65 -14.96 -7.27
CA ALA A 83 -7.38 -15.14 -6.01
C ALA A 83 -6.92 -14.14 -4.93
N ILE A 84 -5.64 -13.75 -4.94
CA ILE A 84 -5.05 -12.81 -3.98
C ILE A 84 -5.25 -11.36 -4.43
N PHE A 85 -4.79 -11.03 -5.65
CA PHE A 85 -4.71 -9.66 -6.16
C PHE A 85 -5.91 -9.23 -7.00
N THR A 86 -6.87 -10.12 -7.22
CA THR A 86 -8.01 -9.96 -8.14
C THR A 86 -7.56 -9.88 -9.61
N PRO A 87 -8.45 -10.23 -10.56
CA PRO A 87 -8.11 -10.17 -11.98
C PRO A 87 -8.17 -8.76 -12.58
N ASN A 88 -8.74 -7.76 -11.89
CA ASN A 88 -9.02 -6.44 -12.49
C ASN A 88 -9.10 -5.24 -11.53
N LYS A 89 -9.11 -5.43 -10.21
CA LYS A 89 -9.20 -4.31 -9.25
C LYS A 89 -7.86 -3.62 -9.11
N PRO A 90 -7.85 -2.31 -8.82
CA PRO A 90 -6.61 -1.59 -8.59
C PRO A 90 -5.82 -2.18 -7.43
N VAL A 91 -4.51 -2.33 -7.65
CA VAL A 91 -3.53 -2.77 -6.66
C VAL A 91 -2.56 -1.63 -6.40
N ILE A 92 -2.54 -1.13 -5.17
CA ILE A 92 -1.53 -0.16 -4.71
C ILE A 92 -0.47 -0.95 -3.97
N PHE A 93 0.73 -1.02 -4.54
CA PHE A 93 1.82 -1.85 -4.05
C PHE A 93 2.95 -1.00 -3.47
N ALA A 94 3.18 -1.08 -2.17
CA ALA A 94 4.30 -0.44 -1.50
C ALA A 94 5.51 -1.38 -1.43
N PHE A 95 6.67 -0.95 -1.91
CA PHE A 95 7.86 -1.78 -2.05
C PHE A 95 9.12 -1.10 -1.51
N HIS A 96 10.01 -1.85 -0.88
CA HIS A 96 11.26 -1.29 -0.33
C HIS A 96 12.32 -1.01 -1.40
N GLY A 97 12.22 -1.66 -2.57
CA GLY A 97 13.14 -1.50 -3.68
C GLY A 97 12.54 -0.70 -4.84
N TYR A 98 13.12 -0.86 -6.04
CA TYR A 98 12.67 -0.16 -7.25
C TYR A 98 11.33 -0.71 -7.76
N PRO A 99 10.35 0.18 -8.06
CA PRO A 99 9.07 -0.21 -8.64
C PRO A 99 9.16 -1.07 -9.91
N THR A 100 10.20 -0.85 -10.72
CA THR A 100 10.42 -1.57 -11.98
C THR A 100 10.47 -3.08 -11.81
N LEU A 101 11.07 -3.58 -10.72
CA LEU A 101 11.14 -5.01 -10.45
C LEU A 101 9.74 -5.62 -10.27
N ILE A 102 8.84 -4.93 -9.57
CA ILE A 102 7.48 -5.44 -9.36
C ILE A 102 6.74 -5.52 -10.70
N HIS A 103 6.87 -4.49 -11.54
CA HIS A 103 6.28 -4.49 -12.89
C HIS A 103 6.85 -5.61 -13.78
N GLU A 104 8.15 -5.90 -13.69
CA GLU A 104 8.78 -7.01 -14.41
C GLU A 104 8.20 -8.35 -13.96
N LEU A 105 8.13 -8.60 -12.65
CA LEU A 105 7.64 -9.85 -12.07
C LEU A 105 6.17 -10.10 -12.39
N THR A 106 5.35 -9.06 -12.53
CA THR A 106 3.91 -9.20 -12.78
C THR A 106 3.52 -8.97 -14.23
N TYR A 107 4.49 -8.87 -15.15
CA TYR A 107 4.23 -8.50 -16.54
C TYR A 107 3.23 -9.44 -17.24
N GLU A 108 3.28 -10.74 -16.94
CA GLU A 108 2.40 -11.75 -17.55
C GLU A 108 1.08 -11.98 -16.80
N ARG A 109 0.85 -11.27 -15.68
CA ARG A 109 -0.36 -11.44 -14.88
C ARG A 109 -1.55 -10.76 -15.54
N ASN A 110 -2.75 -11.30 -15.31
CA ASN A 110 -4.00 -10.79 -15.88
C ASN A 110 -4.31 -9.35 -15.43
N ASN A 111 -4.06 -9.06 -14.16
CA ASN A 111 -4.32 -7.74 -13.60
C ASN A 111 -3.14 -6.79 -13.83
N HIS A 112 -3.29 -5.91 -14.83
CA HIS A 112 -2.33 -4.86 -15.13
C HIS A 112 -2.61 -3.54 -14.38
N ASN A 113 -3.65 -3.49 -13.54
CA ASN A 113 -4.04 -2.29 -12.78
C ASN A 113 -3.23 -2.18 -11.48
N MET A 114 -1.91 -2.19 -11.59
CA MET A 114 -1.00 -2.12 -10.46
C MET A 114 -0.18 -0.83 -10.49
N SER A 115 -0.32 -0.05 -9.42
CA SER A 115 0.47 1.14 -9.16
C SER A 115 1.47 0.83 -8.05
N VAL A 116 2.75 0.99 -8.34
CA VAL A 116 3.83 0.58 -7.44
C VAL A 116 4.58 1.80 -6.91
N HIS A 117 4.63 1.94 -5.59
CA HIS A 117 5.43 2.93 -4.88
C HIS A 117 6.65 2.24 -4.28
N GLY A 118 7.81 2.83 -4.44
CA GLY A 118 9.06 2.29 -3.91
C GLY A 118 10.18 3.30 -4.02
N TYR A 119 11.42 2.83 -3.97
CA TYR A 119 12.58 3.72 -4.03
C TYR A 119 12.70 4.37 -5.42
N GLN A 120 12.81 5.70 -5.45
CA GLN A 120 12.88 6.56 -6.64
C GLN A 120 14.22 7.32 -6.73
N GLU A 121 15.27 6.88 -6.02
CA GLU A 121 16.57 7.60 -5.92
C GLU A 121 16.48 8.97 -5.23
N GLU A 122 15.39 9.25 -4.53
CA GLU A 122 15.22 10.48 -3.78
C GLU A 122 15.63 10.28 -2.33
N GLY A 123 16.42 11.22 -1.80
CA GLY A 123 16.92 11.14 -0.44
C GLY A 123 17.96 12.20 -0.10
N THR A 124 17.91 12.69 1.12
CA THR A 124 18.93 13.59 1.69
C THR A 124 19.02 13.40 3.21
N ILE A 125 19.85 14.18 3.89
CA ILE A 125 19.85 14.22 5.35
C ILE A 125 18.53 14.88 5.80
N THR A 126 17.58 14.05 6.23
CA THR A 126 16.24 14.47 6.66
C THR A 126 15.67 13.49 7.70
N THR A 127 14.42 13.68 8.10
CA THR A 127 13.72 12.81 9.06
C THR A 127 13.26 11.47 8.43
N PRO A 128 13.07 10.41 9.22
CA PRO A 128 12.69 9.09 8.69
C PRO A 128 11.41 9.07 7.84
N PHE A 129 10.37 9.81 8.21
CA PHE A 129 9.15 9.88 7.40
C PHE A 129 9.34 10.75 6.16
N ASP A 130 10.12 11.82 6.23
CA ASP A 130 10.41 12.67 5.07
C ASP A 130 11.12 11.90 3.95
N MET A 131 12.02 10.96 4.29
CA MET A 131 12.61 10.04 3.31
C MET A 131 11.55 9.24 2.54
N ARG A 132 10.43 8.86 3.19
CA ARG A 132 9.32 8.13 2.57
C ARG A 132 8.49 9.06 1.68
N VAL A 133 8.25 10.30 2.15
CA VAL A 133 7.54 11.34 1.40
C VAL A 133 8.26 11.69 0.11
N GLN A 134 9.59 11.83 0.15
CA GLN A 134 10.40 12.12 -1.05
C GLN A 134 10.29 11.03 -2.12
N ASN A 135 10.08 9.78 -1.71
CA ASN A 135 9.90 8.63 -2.61
C ASN A 135 8.42 8.32 -2.91
N GLN A 136 7.48 9.15 -2.44
CA GLN A 136 6.03 8.94 -2.54
C GLN A 136 5.53 7.63 -1.91
N LEU A 137 6.34 7.01 -1.05
CA LEU A 137 6.02 5.76 -0.34
C LEU A 137 5.23 6.00 0.96
N ASP A 138 5.11 7.26 1.37
CA ASP A 138 4.40 7.64 2.58
C ASP A 138 2.90 7.34 2.53
N ARG A 139 2.28 7.13 3.69
CA ARG A 139 0.85 6.83 3.82
C ARG A 139 -0.07 7.83 3.10
N PHE A 140 0.27 9.11 3.03
CA PHE A 140 -0.60 10.11 2.39
C PHE A 140 -0.57 9.98 0.87
N SER A 141 0.61 9.73 0.30
CA SER A 141 0.76 9.42 -1.12
C SER A 141 0.06 8.11 -1.51
N LEU A 142 0.17 7.06 -0.68
CA LEU A 142 -0.54 5.79 -0.90
C LEU A 142 -2.07 5.97 -0.85
N VAL A 143 -2.60 6.75 0.10
CA VAL A 143 -4.03 7.08 0.17
C VAL A 143 -4.50 7.81 -1.09
N LYS A 144 -3.75 8.84 -1.52
CA LYS A 144 -4.07 9.59 -2.73
C LYS A 144 -4.14 8.68 -3.95
N ASP A 145 -3.17 7.79 -4.09
CA ASP A 145 -3.10 6.88 -5.23
C ASP A 145 -4.26 5.87 -5.26
N ALA A 146 -4.59 5.29 -4.10
CA ALA A 146 -5.79 4.45 -3.97
C ALA A 146 -7.05 5.19 -4.43
N VAL A 147 -7.25 6.43 -3.97
CA VAL A 147 -8.42 7.23 -4.32
C VAL A 147 -8.46 7.59 -5.81
N MET A 148 -7.32 7.89 -6.42
CA MET A 148 -7.24 8.22 -7.85
C MET A 148 -7.67 7.04 -8.76
N HIS A 149 -7.44 5.80 -8.31
CA HIS A 149 -7.86 4.60 -9.02
C HIS A 149 -9.34 4.22 -8.80
N LEU A 150 -10.08 4.99 -8.00
CA LEU A 150 -11.47 4.73 -7.61
C LEU A 150 -12.39 5.89 -8.02
N PRO A 151 -12.66 6.08 -9.33
CA PRO A 151 -13.43 7.21 -9.82
C PRO A 151 -14.86 7.28 -9.27
N GLN A 152 -15.42 6.16 -8.80
CA GLN A 152 -16.74 6.08 -8.17
C GLN A 152 -16.84 6.89 -6.86
N LEU A 153 -15.71 7.23 -6.21
CA LEU A 153 -15.69 8.03 -4.99
C LEU A 153 -16.09 9.50 -5.23
N GLY A 154 -15.97 9.99 -6.47
CA GLY A 154 -16.34 11.35 -6.86
C GLY A 154 -15.77 12.42 -5.91
N ASN A 155 -16.63 13.36 -5.49
CA ASN A 155 -16.22 14.48 -4.64
C ASN A 155 -15.66 14.05 -3.27
N ARG A 156 -16.09 12.90 -2.73
CA ARG A 156 -15.54 12.40 -1.44
C ARG A 156 -14.06 12.09 -1.58
N GLY A 157 -13.69 11.45 -2.69
CA GLY A 157 -12.29 11.23 -3.04
C GLY A 157 -11.52 12.56 -3.19
N SER A 158 -12.13 13.56 -3.84
CA SER A 158 -11.49 14.87 -4.01
C SER A 158 -11.19 15.58 -2.67
N PHE A 159 -12.11 15.55 -1.71
CA PHE A 159 -11.87 16.11 -0.37
C PHE A 159 -10.76 15.36 0.38
N LEU A 160 -10.72 14.03 0.26
CA LEU A 160 -9.67 13.23 0.89
C LEU A 160 -8.30 13.53 0.27
N ILE A 161 -8.19 13.62 -1.05
CA ILE A 161 -6.94 14.02 -1.73
C ILE A 161 -6.47 15.40 -1.26
N GLN A 162 -7.38 16.37 -1.12
CA GLN A 162 -7.04 17.69 -0.60
C GLN A 162 -6.47 17.59 0.82
N LYS A 163 -7.14 16.85 1.71
CA LYS A 163 -6.68 16.63 3.09
C LYS A 163 -5.28 16.00 3.14
N MET A 164 -5.00 15.03 2.28
CA MET A 164 -3.68 14.41 2.18
C MET A 164 -2.61 15.39 1.66
N ASN A 165 -2.95 16.25 0.71
CA ASN A 165 -2.03 17.31 0.26
C ASN A 165 -1.76 18.33 1.37
N ASP A 166 -2.77 18.72 2.14
CA ASP A 166 -2.62 19.62 3.28
C ASP A 166 -1.69 19.00 4.34
N LYS A 167 -1.81 17.69 4.59
CA LYS A 167 -0.90 16.94 5.47
C LYS A 167 0.55 16.91 4.99
N LEU A 168 0.79 16.77 3.69
CA LEU A 168 2.13 16.85 3.12
C LEU A 168 2.74 18.26 3.26
N VAL A 169 1.92 19.31 3.13
CA VAL A 169 2.35 20.70 3.36
C VAL A 169 2.67 20.92 4.85
N GLU A 170 1.81 20.45 5.75
CA GLU A 170 2.01 20.51 7.21
C GLU A 170 3.32 19.80 7.61
N HIS A 171 3.53 18.58 7.11
CA HIS A 171 4.75 17.80 7.33
C HIS A 171 6.00 18.60 6.97
N LYS A 172 6.04 19.19 5.76
CA LYS A 172 7.19 19.96 5.28
C LYS A 172 7.50 21.16 6.17
N GLN A 173 6.47 21.83 6.67
CA GLN A 173 6.64 22.96 7.60
C GLN A 173 7.15 22.47 8.95
N TYR A 174 6.56 21.39 9.47
CA TYR A 174 6.88 20.83 10.77
C TYR A 174 8.32 20.34 10.87
N ILE A 175 8.82 19.60 9.88
CA ILE A 175 10.22 19.13 9.90
C ILE A 175 11.22 20.29 9.78
N ALA A 176 10.87 21.36 9.07
CA ALA A 176 11.73 22.53 8.92
C ALA A 176 11.83 23.34 10.23
N GLU A 177 10.75 23.37 11.02
CA GLU A 177 10.68 24.08 12.28
C GLU A 177 11.27 23.26 13.44
N TYR A 178 10.93 21.97 13.54
CA TYR A 178 11.22 21.13 14.70
C TYR A 178 12.32 20.09 14.47
N GLY A 179 12.72 19.82 13.23
CA GLY A 179 13.76 18.83 12.91
C GLY A 179 13.38 17.38 13.24
N GLN A 180 12.10 17.08 13.41
CA GLN A 180 11.57 15.76 13.74
C GLN A 180 10.22 15.54 13.05
N ASP A 181 9.84 14.29 12.84
CA ASP A 181 8.54 13.95 12.23
C ASP A 181 7.35 14.38 13.10
N MET A 182 6.21 14.65 12.45
CA MET A 182 4.96 15.02 13.12
C MET A 182 4.58 13.97 14.18
N GLU A 183 3.97 14.44 15.28
CA GLU A 183 3.56 13.54 16.38
C GLU A 183 2.62 12.44 15.92
N GLU A 184 1.68 12.74 15.02
CA GLU A 184 0.75 11.75 14.45
C GLU A 184 1.44 10.63 13.67
N ILE A 185 2.64 10.89 13.14
CA ILE A 185 3.43 9.88 12.42
C ILE A 185 4.21 9.02 13.40
N ARG A 186 4.85 9.65 14.40
CA ARG A 186 5.69 8.97 15.39
C ARG A 186 4.89 8.12 16.38
N ASN A 187 3.71 8.62 16.75
CA ASN A 187 2.83 7.99 17.73
C ASN A 187 1.68 7.23 17.06
N TRP A 188 1.77 6.96 15.75
CA TRP A 188 0.74 6.20 15.06
C TRP A 188 0.67 4.78 15.62
N GLU A 189 -0.54 4.34 15.92
CA GLU A 189 -0.84 2.97 16.32
C GLU A 189 -1.97 2.42 15.44
N TRP A 190 -1.84 1.14 15.08
CA TRP A 190 -2.88 0.44 14.34
C TRP A 190 -4.17 0.41 15.15
N HIS A 191 -5.26 0.82 14.51
CA HIS A 191 -6.61 0.71 15.04
C HIS A 191 -7.57 0.31 13.93
N VAL A 192 -8.75 -0.14 14.32
CA VAL A 192 -9.84 -0.47 13.42
C VAL A 192 -10.99 0.48 13.79
N PRO A 193 -11.62 1.19 12.84
CA PRO A 193 -12.72 2.10 13.17
C PRO A 193 -13.79 1.36 13.98
N GLU A 194 -14.28 2.00 15.05
CA GLU A 194 -15.45 1.49 15.77
C GLU A 194 -16.65 1.54 14.82
N LYS A 195 -17.36 0.40 14.70
CA LYS A 195 -18.51 0.25 13.81
C LYS A 195 -19.67 1.17 14.16
#